data_AF-A0A2D6BIZ6-F1
#
_entry.id   AF-A0A2D6BIZ6-F1
#
_cell.length_a   1.000
_cell.length_b   1.000
_cell.length_c   1.000
_cell.angle_alpha   90.00
_cell.angle_beta   90.00
_cell.angle_gamma   90.00
#
_symmetry.space_group_name_H-M   'P 1'
#
loop_
_entity.id
_entity.type
_entity.pdbx_description
1 polymer ?
#
loop_
_entity_poly.entity_id
_entity_poly.type
_entity_poly.pdbx_seq_one_letter_code
_entity_poly.pdbx_strand_id
1 'polypeptide(L)'
;MRWPAKLPAGTLNRSIMSAMDVFPTLAEAAGVEIDSPFELNGRSLWKALRDGKREPRKDWLMFASETPIRGHFNVTAFNDEWKLVQEIDQGLLGADVRTHLFQIEPDPNEHNNVAAAHPDVVEEIGEAIHRWRMLYPVSGTRHELVPPPGWRAPKDWAGYPVAVGDLQDEPAPGMPPPFALPTLDWQHGEAGRLIYDCEPYAFLGGGLCK
;
A
#
# COMPACT_ATOMS: atom_id res chain seq x y z
N MET A 1 -15.86 8.32 14.17
CA MET A 1 -17.11 7.52 14.20
C MET A 1 -18.21 8.29 14.93
N ARG A 2 -19.48 8.09 14.58
CA ARG A 2 -20.63 8.75 15.26
C ARG A 2 -21.75 7.75 15.49
N TRP A 3 -22.04 7.46 16.75
CA TRP A 3 -23.19 6.63 17.16
C TRP A 3 -23.78 7.16 18.47
N PRO A 4 -24.74 8.11 18.41
CA PRO A 4 -25.19 8.86 19.59
C PRO A 4 -25.67 8.01 20.77
N ALA A 5 -26.28 6.85 20.50
CA ALA A 5 -26.80 5.95 21.52
C ALA A 5 -25.74 5.03 22.17
N LYS A 6 -24.53 4.94 21.62
CA LYS A 6 -23.49 4.00 22.07
C LYS A 6 -22.12 4.63 22.32
N LEU A 7 -21.80 5.72 21.64
CA LEU A 7 -20.50 6.38 21.72
C LEU A 7 -20.67 7.82 22.23
N PRO A 8 -19.95 8.21 23.29
CA PRO A 8 -19.94 9.58 23.77
C PRO A 8 -19.36 10.52 22.72
N ALA A 9 -20.03 11.67 22.52
CA ALA A 9 -19.59 12.69 21.58
C ALA A 9 -18.31 13.40 22.08
N GLY A 10 -17.51 13.89 21.14
CA GLY A 10 -16.31 14.69 21.46
C GLY A 10 -15.16 13.90 22.09
N THR A 11 -15.15 12.57 21.97
CA THR A 11 -14.08 11.72 22.50
C THR A 11 -12.98 11.47 21.47
N LEU A 12 -11.78 11.19 21.98
CA LEU A 12 -10.59 10.82 21.19
C LEU A 12 -10.22 9.37 21.51
N ASN A 13 -10.12 8.52 20.48
CA ASN A 13 -9.51 7.20 20.59
C ASN A 13 -8.10 7.24 20.01
N ARG A 14 -7.11 6.80 20.78
CA ARG A 14 -5.68 6.78 20.40
C ARG A 14 -5.17 5.40 19.98
N SER A 15 -6.06 4.41 19.86
CA SER A 15 -5.69 3.07 19.40
C SER A 15 -5.46 3.11 17.89
N ILE A 16 -4.45 2.38 17.41
CA ILE A 16 -4.22 2.21 15.98
C ILE A 16 -5.34 1.36 15.38
N MET A 17 -6.05 1.93 14.40
CA MET A 17 -7.10 1.28 13.62
C MET A 17 -6.73 1.29 12.14
N SER A 18 -6.82 0.13 11.50
CA SER A 18 -6.72 -0.04 10.04
C SER A 18 -8.10 -0.17 9.40
N ALA A 19 -8.17 -0.05 8.07
CA ALA A 19 -9.42 -0.34 7.34
C ALA A 19 -9.88 -1.80 7.53
N MET A 20 -8.94 -2.74 7.72
CA MET A 20 -9.24 -4.16 7.94
C MET A 20 -9.95 -4.40 9.29
N ASP A 21 -9.73 -3.52 10.27
CA ASP A 21 -10.36 -3.60 11.60
C ASP A 21 -11.85 -3.18 11.56
N VAL A 22 -12.29 -2.48 10.51
CA VAL A 22 -13.67 -1.98 10.40
C VAL A 22 -14.69 -3.12 10.39
N PHE A 23 -14.46 -4.16 9.57
CA PHE A 23 -15.36 -5.30 9.48
C PHE A 23 -15.58 -6.02 10.82
N PRO A 24 -14.55 -6.53 11.51
CA PRO A 24 -14.74 -7.20 12.80
C PRO A 24 -15.26 -6.25 13.89
N THR A 25 -14.89 -4.96 13.85
CA THR A 25 -15.41 -3.96 14.79
C THR A 25 -16.92 -3.77 14.64
N LEU A 26 -17.42 -3.64 13.41
CA LEU A 26 -18.84 -3.47 13.16
C LEU A 26 -19.63 -4.75 13.45
N ALA A 27 -19.08 -5.93 13.14
CA ALA A 27 -19.71 -7.21 13.47
C ALA A 27 -19.89 -7.36 14.98
N GLU A 28 -18.85 -7.12 15.79
CA GLU A 28 -18.96 -7.16 17.26
C GLU A 28 -19.96 -6.11 17.77
N ALA A 29 -19.92 -4.89 17.22
CA ALA A 29 -20.81 -3.81 17.63
C ALA A 29 -22.29 -4.10 17.31
N ALA A 30 -22.55 -4.85 16.24
CA ALA A 30 -23.87 -5.31 15.85
C ALA A 30 -24.32 -6.60 16.57
N GLY A 31 -23.41 -7.28 17.28
CA GLY A 31 -23.69 -8.59 17.89
C GLY A 31 -23.81 -9.71 16.86
N VAL A 32 -23.16 -9.57 15.71
CA VAL A 32 -23.14 -10.57 14.63
C VAL A 32 -21.91 -11.46 14.80
N GLU A 33 -22.14 -12.78 14.82
CA GLU A 33 -21.05 -13.75 14.78
C GLU A 33 -20.45 -13.80 13.38
N ILE A 34 -19.12 -13.74 13.30
CA ILE A 34 -18.40 -13.85 12.04
C ILE A 34 -18.18 -15.34 11.77
N ASP A 35 -18.97 -15.89 10.84
CA ASP A 35 -18.76 -17.24 10.31
C ASP A 35 -17.89 -17.15 9.04
N SER A 36 -16.58 -17.22 9.23
CA SER A 36 -15.61 -17.19 8.13
C SER A 36 -14.66 -18.38 8.28
N PRO A 37 -14.45 -19.19 7.22
CA PRO A 37 -13.42 -20.21 7.22
C PRO A 37 -12.00 -19.63 7.13
N PHE A 38 -11.88 -18.32 6.89
CA PHE A 38 -10.62 -17.60 6.79
C PHE A 38 -10.36 -16.74 8.02
N GLU A 39 -9.10 -16.69 8.42
CA GLU A 39 -8.62 -15.77 9.44
C GLU A 39 -8.71 -14.32 8.94
N LEU A 40 -9.19 -13.43 9.80
CA LEU A 40 -9.27 -12.01 9.49
C LEU A 40 -7.93 -11.34 9.77
N ASN A 41 -7.50 -10.48 8.85
CA ASN A 41 -6.30 -9.64 9.02
C ASN A 41 -6.55 -8.40 9.91
N GLY A 42 -7.81 -8.19 10.33
CA GLY A 42 -8.21 -7.12 11.24
C GLY A 42 -8.66 -7.65 12.59
N ARG A 43 -8.68 -6.79 13.60
CA ARG A 43 -9.19 -7.05 14.95
C ARG A 43 -10.33 -6.10 15.28
N SER A 44 -11.25 -6.54 16.13
CA SER A 44 -12.28 -5.64 16.62
C SER A 44 -11.70 -4.64 17.61
N LEU A 45 -12.04 -3.36 17.45
CA LEU A 45 -11.78 -2.29 18.41
C LEU A 45 -13.06 -1.85 19.12
N TRP A 46 -14.14 -2.62 19.04
CA TRP A 46 -15.43 -2.19 19.57
C TRP A 46 -15.38 -1.91 21.08
N LYS A 47 -14.71 -2.77 21.85
CA LYS A 47 -14.52 -2.57 23.30
C LYS A 47 -13.74 -1.28 23.58
N ALA A 48 -12.64 -1.05 22.87
CA ALA A 48 -11.84 0.16 22.98
C ALA A 48 -12.67 1.43 22.68
N LEU A 49 -13.50 1.39 21.63
CA LEU A 49 -14.37 2.49 21.21
C LEU A 49 -15.50 2.75 22.21
N ARG A 50 -16.19 1.70 22.67
CA ARG A 50 -17.31 1.79 23.61
C ARG A 50 -16.86 2.24 24.99
N ASP A 51 -15.76 1.67 25.49
CA ASP A 51 -15.29 1.88 26.86
C ASP A 51 -14.32 3.07 26.96
N GLY A 52 -13.92 3.66 25.83
CA GLY A 52 -13.00 4.80 25.77
C GLY A 52 -11.58 4.46 26.24
N LYS A 53 -11.14 3.21 26.08
CA LYS A 53 -9.82 2.73 26.52
C LYS A 53 -8.92 2.46 25.32
N ARG A 54 -7.64 2.87 25.40
CA ARG A 54 -6.63 2.52 24.38
C ARG A 54 -6.44 1.00 24.37
N GLU A 55 -6.44 0.43 23.18
CA GLU A 55 -6.09 -0.97 22.95
C GLU A 55 -4.80 -1.04 22.13
N PRO A 56 -3.64 -1.23 22.78
CA PRO A 56 -2.37 -1.29 22.10
C PRO A 56 -2.36 -2.39 21.02
N ARG A 57 -1.79 -2.05 19.88
CA ARG A 57 -1.47 -2.96 18.79
C ARG A 57 -0.07 -3.49 19.02
N LYS A 58 0.02 -4.80 19.26
CA LYS A 58 1.28 -5.54 19.35
C LYS A 58 1.64 -6.17 18.00
N ASP A 59 0.62 -6.67 17.30
CA ASP A 59 0.79 -7.31 15.99
C ASP A 59 1.09 -6.28 14.90
N TRP A 60 1.91 -6.68 13.93
CA TRP A 60 2.29 -5.84 12.80
C TRP A 60 1.11 -5.57 11.86
N LEU A 61 0.83 -4.30 11.60
CA LEU A 61 0.11 -3.90 10.39
C LEU A 61 1.12 -3.77 9.26
N MET A 62 0.91 -4.54 8.20
CA MET A 62 1.83 -4.60 7.06
C MET A 62 1.19 -4.01 5.81
N PHE A 63 1.98 -3.23 5.08
CA PHE A 63 1.57 -2.65 3.80
C PHE A 63 2.68 -2.84 2.77
N ALA A 64 2.28 -3.06 1.54
CA ALA A 64 3.16 -3.03 0.38
C ALA A 64 2.58 -2.05 -0.63
N SER A 65 3.43 -1.18 -1.15
CA SER A 65 3.12 -0.27 -2.24
C SER A 65 4.06 -0.59 -3.38
N GLU A 66 3.50 -1.12 -4.46
CA GLU A 66 4.21 -1.32 -5.72
C GLU A 66 3.83 -0.11 -6.59
N THR A 67 4.74 0.86 -6.67
CA THR A 67 4.51 2.10 -7.43
C THR A 67 4.55 1.78 -8.92
N PRO A 68 4.07 2.68 -9.80
CA PRO A 68 4.10 2.41 -11.22
C PRO A 68 5.49 2.22 -11.85
N ILE A 69 6.54 2.45 -11.08
CA ILE A 69 7.93 2.32 -11.50
C ILE A 69 8.32 0.86 -11.29
N ARG A 70 8.46 0.11 -12.39
CA ARG A 70 8.88 -1.28 -12.35
C ARG A 70 10.21 -1.41 -11.60
N GLY A 71 10.26 -2.36 -10.67
CA GLY A 71 11.42 -2.60 -9.83
C GLY A 71 11.45 -1.78 -8.54
N HIS A 72 10.62 -0.74 -8.40
CA HIS A 72 10.51 0.03 -7.16
C HIS A 72 9.31 -0.41 -6.34
N PHE A 73 9.53 -0.83 -5.10
CA PHE A 73 8.45 -1.14 -4.17
C PHE A 73 8.81 -0.78 -2.75
N ASN A 74 7.80 -0.33 -2.00
CA ASN A 74 7.91 0.06 -0.62
C ASN A 74 7.16 -0.93 0.24
N VAL A 75 7.82 -1.45 1.28
CA VAL A 75 7.18 -2.32 2.27
C VAL A 75 7.33 -1.70 3.65
N THR A 76 6.30 -1.88 4.47
CA THR A 76 6.30 -1.38 5.84
C THR A 76 5.58 -2.35 6.75
N ALA A 77 6.07 -2.43 7.97
CA ALA A 77 5.37 -3.03 9.09
C ALA A 77 5.40 -2.03 10.25
N PHE A 78 4.26 -1.85 10.90
CA PHE A 78 4.19 -0.98 12.06
C PHE A 78 3.19 -1.45 13.12
N ASN A 79 3.46 -1.07 14.36
CA ASN A 79 2.59 -1.22 15.50
C ASN A 79 2.66 0.05 16.38
N ASP A 80 2.27 -0.01 17.65
CA ASP A 80 2.35 1.17 18.53
C ASP A 80 3.79 1.61 18.87
N GLU A 81 4.78 0.73 18.74
CA GLU A 81 6.15 0.99 19.17
C GLU A 81 7.06 1.35 17.99
N TRP A 82 7.03 0.54 16.93
CA TRP A 82 7.95 0.64 15.82
C TRP A 82 7.21 0.77 14.49
N LYS A 83 7.82 1.52 13.58
CA LYS A 83 7.51 1.52 12.15
C LYS A 83 8.79 1.34 11.37
N LEU A 84 8.86 0.26 10.60
CA LEU A 84 9.92 0.04 9.63
C LEU A 84 9.39 0.36 8.24
N VAL A 85 10.18 1.08 7.45
CA VAL A 85 9.94 1.35 6.03
C VAL A 85 11.16 0.87 5.26
N GLN A 86 10.94 0.04 4.25
CA GLN A 86 11.95 -0.39 3.31
C GLN A 86 11.56 0.07 1.91
N GLU A 87 12.39 0.93 1.33
CA GLU A 87 12.34 1.29 -0.09
C GLU A 87 13.28 0.35 -0.84
N ILE A 88 12.74 -0.40 -1.80
CA ILE A 88 13.48 -1.42 -2.53
C ILE A 88 13.50 -1.06 -3.99
N ASP A 89 14.70 -0.89 -4.53
CA ASP A 89 14.97 -0.62 -5.94
C ASP A 89 15.65 -1.85 -6.56
N GLN A 90 14.91 -2.62 -7.35
CA GLN A 90 15.37 -3.83 -8.02
C GLN A 90 15.62 -3.56 -9.50
N GLY A 91 16.90 -3.63 -9.90
CA GLY A 91 17.34 -3.51 -11.28
C GLY A 91 17.74 -4.87 -11.89
N LEU A 92 18.33 -4.82 -13.09
CA LEU A 92 18.83 -6.02 -13.77
C LEU A 92 20.10 -6.59 -13.13
N LEU A 93 20.90 -5.74 -12.48
CA LEU A 93 22.22 -6.09 -11.94
C LEU A 93 22.23 -6.26 -10.41
N GLY A 94 21.13 -5.97 -9.72
CA GLY A 94 21.06 -6.06 -8.27
C GLY A 94 19.81 -5.42 -7.69
N ALA A 95 19.77 -5.36 -6.36
CA ALA A 95 18.74 -4.65 -5.61
C ALA A 95 19.40 -3.77 -4.55
N ASP A 96 18.92 -2.53 -4.42
CA ASP A 96 19.24 -1.62 -3.32
C ASP A 96 18.07 -1.59 -2.34
N VAL A 97 18.37 -1.62 -1.04
CA VAL A 97 17.35 -1.61 0.02
C VAL A 97 17.69 -0.51 1.01
N ARG A 98 16.89 0.55 1.00
CA ARG A 98 16.99 1.66 1.94
C ARG A 98 16.03 1.41 3.09
N THR A 99 16.59 1.21 4.29
CA THR A 99 15.81 0.88 5.49
C THR A 99 15.74 2.07 6.44
N HIS A 100 14.53 2.35 6.89
CA HIS A 100 14.23 3.36 7.89
C HIS A 100 13.44 2.73 9.05
N LEU A 101 13.79 3.11 10.27
CA LEU A 101 13.11 2.66 11.48
C LEU A 101 12.77 3.89 12.33
N PHE A 102 11.52 3.95 12.80
CA PHE A 102 10.99 5.07 13.56
C PHE A 102 10.18 4.60 14.77
N GLN A 103 10.13 5.45 15.80
CA GLN A 103 9.20 5.33 16.92
C GLN A 103 8.08 6.36 16.75
N ILE A 104 6.87 5.91 16.41
CA ILE A 104 5.80 6.81 15.93
C ILE A 104 5.21 7.69 17.04
N GLU A 105 5.16 7.21 18.28
CA GLU A 105 4.61 7.99 19.40
C GLU A 105 5.46 9.25 19.69
N PRO A 106 6.80 9.18 19.82
CA PRO A 106 7.66 10.37 19.96
C PRO A 106 8.00 11.07 18.64
N ASP A 107 7.96 10.39 17.49
CA ASP A 107 8.30 10.94 16.17
C ASP A 107 7.21 10.65 15.12
N PRO A 108 6.03 11.30 15.23
CA PRO A 108 4.90 11.03 14.34
C PRO A 108 5.11 11.48 12.89
N ASN A 109 6.15 12.28 12.63
CA ASN A 109 6.51 12.78 11.29
C ASN A 109 7.73 12.09 10.70
N GLU A 110 8.28 11.06 11.37
CA GLU A 110 9.35 10.20 10.84
C GLU A 110 10.63 10.99 10.48
N HIS A 111 11.02 11.96 11.31
CA HIS A 111 12.21 12.76 11.06
C HIS A 111 13.51 12.05 11.48
N ASN A 112 13.45 11.17 12.47
CA ASN A 112 14.62 10.58 13.11
C ASN A 112 14.72 9.09 12.79
N ASN A 113 15.48 8.75 11.75
CA ASN A 113 15.79 7.36 11.45
C ASN A 113 16.73 6.76 12.51
N VAL A 114 16.25 5.77 13.26
CA VAL A 114 17.01 5.08 14.32
C VAL A 114 17.45 3.67 13.92
N ALA A 115 17.34 3.28 12.64
CA ALA A 115 17.67 1.93 12.16
C ALA A 115 19.09 1.48 12.53
N ALA A 116 20.09 2.36 12.39
CA ALA A 116 21.47 2.03 12.70
C ALA A 116 21.73 1.78 14.20
N ALA A 117 20.87 2.32 15.08
CA ALA A 117 20.97 2.15 16.53
C ALA A 117 20.23 0.89 17.04
N HIS A 118 19.32 0.34 16.24
CA HIS A 118 18.48 -0.81 16.59
C HIS A 118 18.49 -1.88 15.47
N PRO A 119 19.66 -2.46 15.13
CA PRO A 119 19.78 -3.42 14.05
C PRO A 119 19.00 -4.73 14.30
N ASP A 120 18.85 -5.11 15.57
CA ASP A 120 18.05 -6.26 16.02
C ASP A 120 16.56 -6.07 15.73
N VAL A 121 16.03 -4.88 15.98
CA VAL A 121 14.64 -4.53 15.65
C VAL A 121 14.43 -4.51 14.13
N VAL A 122 15.41 -4.00 13.38
CA VAL A 122 15.36 -4.02 11.91
C VAL A 122 15.32 -5.45 11.39
N GLU A 123 16.14 -6.35 11.93
CA GLU A 123 16.16 -7.76 11.53
C GLU A 123 14.82 -8.45 11.86
N GLU A 124 14.31 -8.29 13.07
CA GLU A 124 13.02 -8.88 13.50
C GLU A 124 11.88 -8.47 12.57
N ILE A 125 11.73 -7.16 12.33
CA ILE A 125 10.64 -6.63 11.51
C ILE A 125 10.86 -7.00 10.04
N GLY A 126 12.10 -6.96 9.56
CA GLY A 126 12.47 -7.38 8.21
C GLY A 126 12.10 -8.85 7.94
N GLU A 127 12.37 -9.75 8.88
CA GLU A 127 11.94 -11.15 8.77
C GLU A 127 10.41 -11.29 8.78
N ALA A 128 9.71 -10.51 9.60
CA ALA A 128 8.25 -10.52 9.65
C ALA A 128 7.65 -10.11 8.29
N ILE A 129 8.18 -9.04 7.68
CA ILE A 129 7.82 -8.60 6.33
C ILE A 129 8.13 -9.68 5.29
N HIS A 130 9.32 -10.29 5.36
CA HIS A 130 9.71 -11.36 4.44
C HIS A 130 8.73 -12.53 4.50
N ARG A 131 8.40 -13.02 5.70
CA ARG A 131 7.40 -14.08 5.91
C ARG A 131 6.03 -13.71 5.34
N TRP A 132 5.57 -12.49 5.57
CA TRP A 132 4.30 -12.02 5.04
C TRP A 132 4.31 -11.94 3.50
N ARG A 133 5.38 -11.42 2.89
CA ARG A 133 5.49 -11.31 1.42
C ARG A 133 5.55 -12.66 0.72
N MET A 134 6.09 -13.70 1.36
CA MET A 134 6.08 -15.07 0.82
C MET A 134 4.67 -15.67 0.69
N LEU A 135 3.67 -15.14 1.41
CA LEU A 135 2.27 -15.58 1.30
C LEU A 135 1.58 -15.01 0.07
N TYR A 136 2.15 -14.00 -0.58
CA TYR A 136 1.55 -13.37 -1.75
C TYR A 136 1.62 -14.33 -2.96
N PRO A 137 0.51 -14.59 -3.67
CA PRO A 137 0.50 -15.52 -4.80
C PRO A 137 1.51 -15.12 -5.89
N VAL A 138 2.21 -16.10 -6.47
CA VAL A 138 3.13 -15.87 -7.59
C VAL A 138 2.43 -15.21 -8.78
N SER A 139 1.18 -15.59 -9.03
CA SER A 139 0.32 -15.03 -10.07
C SER A 139 -0.54 -13.84 -9.59
N GLY A 140 -0.27 -13.29 -8.41
CA GLY A 140 -1.00 -12.14 -7.91
C GLY A 140 -0.74 -10.89 -8.77
N THR A 141 -1.72 -9.99 -8.79
CA THR A 141 -1.66 -8.75 -9.56
C THR A 141 -0.56 -7.83 -9.02
N ARG A 142 0.56 -7.76 -9.73
CA ARG A 142 1.52 -6.67 -9.60
C ARG A 142 0.95 -5.42 -10.26
N HIS A 143 1.49 -4.24 -9.93
CA HIS A 143 1.08 -3.03 -10.63
C HIS A 143 1.30 -3.20 -12.15
N GLU A 144 0.34 -2.72 -12.93
CA GLU A 144 0.48 -2.53 -14.36
C GLU A 144 0.03 -1.10 -14.65
N LEU A 145 0.85 -0.36 -15.40
CA LEU A 145 0.52 1.01 -15.82
C LEU A 145 -0.68 1.03 -16.78
N VAL A 146 -0.86 -0.07 -17.49
CA VAL A 146 -1.73 -0.18 -18.64
C VAL A 146 -2.85 -1.15 -18.31
N PRO A 147 -4.13 -0.74 -18.38
CA PRO A 147 -5.21 -1.67 -18.21
C PRO A 147 -5.19 -2.72 -19.33
N PRO A 148 -5.76 -3.92 -19.11
CA PRO A 148 -5.81 -4.96 -20.14
C PRO A 148 -6.42 -4.43 -21.45
N PRO A 149 -5.95 -4.89 -22.62
CA PRO A 149 -6.49 -4.46 -23.91
C PRO A 149 -8.02 -4.57 -23.97
N GLY A 150 -8.68 -3.48 -24.36
CA GLY A 150 -10.14 -3.42 -24.48
C GLY A 150 -10.89 -3.15 -23.16
N TRP A 151 -10.19 -2.98 -22.03
CA TRP A 151 -10.81 -2.58 -20.79
C TRP A 151 -11.46 -1.20 -20.92
N ARG A 152 -12.71 -1.09 -20.49
CA ARG A 152 -13.49 0.15 -20.47
C ARG A 152 -13.86 0.44 -19.02
N ALA A 153 -13.60 1.66 -18.55
CA ALA A 153 -13.98 2.04 -17.21
C ALA A 153 -15.52 2.03 -17.05
N PRO A 154 -16.08 1.66 -15.90
CA PRO A 154 -17.49 1.89 -15.60
C PRO A 154 -17.83 3.39 -15.61
N LYS A 155 -19.06 3.73 -16.03
CA LYS A 155 -19.65 5.07 -15.84
C LYS A 155 -19.95 5.32 -14.36
N ASP A 156 -20.28 4.26 -13.62
CA ASP A 156 -20.52 4.26 -12.17
C ASP A 156 -19.82 3.05 -11.52
N TRP A 157 -19.06 3.30 -10.46
CA TRP A 157 -18.30 2.29 -9.72
C TRP A 157 -19.09 1.69 -8.55
N ALA A 158 -20.28 2.21 -8.24
CA ALA A 158 -21.11 1.73 -7.13
C ALA A 158 -21.86 0.43 -7.47
N GLY A 159 -22.11 0.16 -8.75
CA GLY A 159 -22.86 -1.02 -9.22
C GLY A 159 -21.95 -2.18 -9.61
N TYR A 160 -22.34 -3.41 -9.28
CA TYR A 160 -21.72 -4.63 -9.79
C TYR A 160 -22.74 -5.79 -9.85
N PRO A 161 -22.74 -6.65 -10.89
CA PRO A 161 -21.92 -6.58 -12.11
C PRO A 161 -22.31 -5.42 -13.03
N VAL A 162 -21.36 -4.90 -13.81
CA VAL A 162 -21.56 -3.76 -14.71
C VAL A 162 -21.92 -4.25 -16.11
N ALA A 163 -23.06 -3.82 -16.66
CA ALA A 163 -23.43 -4.16 -18.03
C ALA A 163 -22.57 -3.39 -19.04
N VAL A 164 -22.37 -3.95 -20.24
CA VAL A 164 -21.52 -3.34 -21.28
C VAL A 164 -21.98 -1.92 -21.66
N GLY A 165 -23.30 -1.65 -21.64
CA GLY A 165 -23.85 -0.31 -21.92
C GLY A 165 -23.52 0.75 -20.86
N ASP A 166 -23.15 0.31 -19.65
CA ASP A 166 -22.81 1.15 -18.51
C ASP A 166 -21.28 1.38 -18.40
N LEU A 167 -20.51 0.93 -19.39
CA LEU A 167 -19.09 1.23 -19.54
C LEU A 167 -18.88 2.48 -20.40
N GLN A 168 -17.69 3.07 -20.32
CA GLN A 168 -17.24 4.09 -21.27
C GLN A 168 -17.29 3.56 -22.70
N ASP A 169 -17.59 4.45 -23.65
CA ASP A 169 -17.78 4.08 -25.06
C ASP A 169 -16.46 3.67 -25.73
N GLU A 170 -15.36 4.27 -25.28
CA GLU A 170 -13.99 3.96 -25.72
C GLU A 170 -13.21 3.20 -24.65
N PRO A 171 -12.32 2.26 -25.04
CA PRO A 171 -11.42 1.61 -24.10
C PRO A 171 -10.47 2.65 -23.48
N ALA A 172 -10.03 2.37 -22.26
CA ALA A 172 -9.01 3.20 -21.63
C ALA A 172 -7.74 3.19 -22.50
N PRO A 173 -7.15 4.36 -22.78
CA PRO A 173 -5.94 4.43 -23.56
C PRO A 173 -4.84 3.68 -22.80
N GLY A 174 -4.23 2.70 -23.46
CA GLY A 174 -3.17 1.92 -22.83
C GLY A 174 -1.83 2.65 -22.76
N MET A 175 -1.71 3.83 -23.38
CA MET A 175 -0.49 4.64 -23.32
C MET A 175 -0.82 6.00 -22.70
N PRO A 176 0.12 6.58 -21.92
CA PRO A 176 -0.02 7.94 -21.44
C PRO A 176 -0.06 8.93 -22.61
N PRO A 177 -0.66 10.12 -22.42
CA PRO A 177 -0.77 11.12 -23.48
C PRO A 177 0.63 11.59 -23.95
N PRO A 178 0.78 12.01 -25.23
CA PRO A 178 2.10 12.29 -25.81
C PRO A 178 2.95 13.29 -25.03
N PHE A 179 2.34 14.28 -24.38
CA PHE A 179 3.06 15.29 -23.59
C PHE A 179 3.74 14.72 -22.35
N ALA A 180 3.26 13.59 -21.82
CA ALA A 180 3.80 12.95 -20.61
C ALA A 180 4.89 11.90 -20.94
N LEU A 181 4.94 11.42 -22.19
CA LEU A 181 5.87 10.35 -22.60
C LEU A 181 7.33 10.66 -22.27
N PRO A 182 7.90 11.85 -22.54
CA PRO A 182 9.32 12.10 -22.27
C PRO A 182 9.67 12.02 -20.78
N THR A 183 8.83 12.61 -19.92
CA THR A 183 9.03 12.60 -18.46
C THR A 183 8.89 11.19 -17.90
N LEU A 184 7.89 10.44 -18.34
CA LEU A 184 7.69 9.07 -17.89
C LEU A 184 8.78 8.12 -18.42
N ASP A 185 9.20 8.25 -19.68
CA ASP A 185 10.32 7.47 -20.25
C ASP A 185 11.62 7.72 -19.47
N TRP A 186 11.86 8.97 -19.02
CA TRP A 186 12.98 9.31 -18.14
C TRP A 186 12.86 8.68 -16.76
N GLN A 187 11.67 8.75 -16.13
CA GLN A 187 11.43 8.16 -14.82
C GLN A 187 11.57 6.63 -14.82
N HIS A 188 11.24 5.96 -15.92
CA HIS A 188 11.38 4.52 -16.05
C HIS A 188 12.81 4.07 -16.30
N GLY A 189 13.66 4.89 -16.94
CA GLY A 189 15.08 4.60 -17.10
C GLY A 189 15.37 3.19 -17.65
N GLU A 190 16.08 2.35 -16.88
CA GLU A 190 16.39 0.96 -17.27
C GLU A 190 15.20 -0.01 -17.17
N ALA A 191 14.10 0.39 -16.52
CA ALA A 191 12.95 -0.48 -16.27
C ALA A 191 12.06 -0.68 -17.51
N GLY A 192 12.22 0.19 -18.52
CA GLY A 192 11.50 0.10 -19.79
C GLY A 192 11.46 1.42 -20.57
N ARG A 193 11.08 1.35 -21.85
CA ARG A 193 10.92 2.51 -22.73
C ARG A 193 9.47 2.67 -23.15
N LEU A 194 9.00 3.92 -23.16
CA LEU A 194 7.71 4.36 -23.69
C LEU A 194 7.84 5.03 -25.07
N ILE A 195 9.04 5.56 -25.40
CA ILE A 195 9.35 6.12 -26.71
C ILE A 195 10.27 5.15 -27.45
N TYR A 196 9.75 4.62 -28.57
CA TYR A 196 10.49 3.74 -29.47
C TYR A 196 11.17 4.55 -30.60
N ASP A 197 12.13 3.94 -31.29
CA ASP A 197 12.86 4.53 -32.42
C ASP A 197 13.64 5.82 -32.10
N CYS A 198 14.12 5.96 -30.86
CA CYS A 198 14.97 7.07 -30.45
C CYS A 198 16.22 6.59 -29.71
N GLU A 199 17.36 7.25 -29.95
CA GLU A 199 18.59 6.97 -29.21
C GLU A 199 18.61 7.82 -27.92
N PRO A 200 18.61 7.20 -26.73
CA PRO A 200 18.62 7.96 -25.48
C PRO A 200 19.99 8.59 -25.22
N TYR A 201 20.01 9.73 -24.55
CA TYR A 201 21.23 10.26 -23.94
C TYR A 201 21.66 9.39 -22.75
N ALA A 202 22.58 8.44 -22.99
CA ALA A 202 23.06 7.49 -21.97
C ALA A 202 23.57 8.16 -20.68
N PHE A 203 24.15 9.35 -20.77
CA PHE A 203 24.66 10.09 -19.60
C PHE A 203 23.56 10.72 -18.72
N LEU A 204 22.30 10.77 -19.18
CA LEU A 204 21.15 11.28 -18.43
C LEU A 204 20.27 10.18 -17.82
N GLY A 205 20.68 8.91 -17.93
CA GLY A 205 19.94 7.78 -17.38
C GLY A 205 18.76 7.28 -18.24
N GLY A 206 18.62 7.77 -19.47
CA GLY A 206 17.48 7.46 -20.37
C GLY A 206 16.55 8.66 -20.59
N GLY A 207 15.41 8.49 -21.28
CA GLY A 207 14.31 9.46 -21.26
C GLY A 207 14.33 10.64 -22.23
N LEU A 208 15.51 11.21 -22.52
CA LEU A 208 15.66 12.26 -23.54
C LEU A 208 16.26 11.66 -24.80
N CYS A 209 15.52 11.78 -25.89
CA CYS A 209 15.91 11.31 -27.22
C CYS A 209 16.84 12.31 -27.91
N LYS A 210 17.89 11.80 -28.55
CA LYS A 210 18.77 12.54 -29.47
C LYS A 210 18.06 12.90 -30.78
#